data_AF-A0A2R6GKL0-F1
#
_entry.id   AF-A0A2R6GKL0-F1
#
_cell.length_a   1.000
_cell.length_b   1.000
_cell.length_c   1.000
_cell.angle_alpha   90.00
_cell.angle_beta   90.00
_cell.angle_gamma   90.00
#
_symmetry.space_group_name_H-M   'P 1'
#
loop_
_entity.id
_entity.type
_entity.pdbx_description
1 polymer ?
#
loop_
_entity_poly.entity_id
_entity_poly.type
_entity_poly.pdbx_seq_one_letter_code
_entity_poly.pdbx_strand_id
1 'polypeptide(L)'
;MLPNPFVELWRDPVATLAALGYVLLLVTLLVVTLAACWRNAVTVYVRWDRQRPQQWEYLPPAGWLLRVAAIPFVLAIDAWALAALVWLLGG
;
A
#
# COMPACT_ATOMS: atom_id res chain seq x y z
N MET A 1 20.71 4.47 22.73
CA MET A 1 19.93 3.51 23.54
C MET A 1 18.49 3.67 23.11
N LEU A 2 17.85 2.61 22.60
CA LEU A 2 16.41 2.68 22.25
C LEU A 2 15.64 3.03 23.53
N PRO A 3 14.85 4.12 23.57
CA PRO A 3 13.99 4.43 24.69
C PRO A 3 13.10 3.23 24.98
N ASN A 4 12.98 2.85 26.25
CA ASN A 4 12.11 1.74 26.62
C ASN A 4 10.65 2.18 26.44
N PRO A 5 9.88 1.58 25.51
CA PRO A 5 8.52 2.04 25.19
C PRO A 5 7.57 1.91 26.39
N PHE A 6 7.86 0.99 27.31
CA PHE A 6 7.09 0.86 28.55
C PHE A 6 7.31 2.03 29.50
N VAL A 7 8.47 2.69 29.47
CA VAL A 7 8.77 3.87 30.29
C VAL A 7 8.12 5.13 29.71
N GLU A 8 8.10 5.26 28.38
CA GLU A 8 7.41 6.37 27.71
C GLU A 8 5.89 6.30 27.86
N LEU A 9 5.30 5.10 27.88
CA LEU A 9 3.88 4.91 28.13
C LEU A 9 3.44 5.51 29.47
N TRP A 10 4.29 5.47 30.51
CA TRP A 10 4.00 6.08 31.80
C TRP A 10 4.26 7.59 31.84
N ARG A 11 5.10 8.10 30.93
CA ARG A 11 5.48 9.51 30.86
C ARG A 11 4.51 10.33 30.02
N ASP A 12 4.08 9.79 28.87
CA ASP A 12 3.12 10.40 27.97
C ASP A 12 2.29 9.32 27.22
N PRO A 13 1.31 8.71 27.90
CA PRO A 13 0.56 7.55 27.39
C PRO A 13 -0.16 7.83 26.08
N VAL A 14 -0.67 9.06 25.91
CA VAL A 14 -1.44 9.45 24.73
C VAL A 14 -0.55 9.49 23.50
N ALA A 15 0.64 10.09 23.62
CA ALA A 15 1.61 10.16 22.52
C ALA A 15 2.07 8.76 22.09
N THR A 16 2.40 7.89 23.05
CA THR A 16 2.84 6.51 22.75
C THR A 16 1.74 5.69 22.09
N LEU A 17 0.50 5.76 22.58
CA LEU A 17 -0.64 5.05 21.98
C LEU A 17 -0.99 5.60 20.59
N ALA A 18 -0.89 6.91 20.38
CA ALA A 18 -1.10 7.52 19.07
C ALA A 18 -0.05 7.06 18.05
N ALA A 19 1.23 7.00 18.45
CA ALA A 19 2.30 6.49 17.63
C ALA A 19 2.08 5.02 17.25
N LEU A 20 1.72 4.17 18.23
CA LEU A 20 1.41 2.76 17.99
C LEU A 20 0.21 2.59 17.06
N GLY A 21 -0.86 3.37 17.26
CA GLY A 21 -2.03 3.39 16.38
C GLY A 21 -1.68 3.78 14.95
N TYR A 22 -0.82 4.78 14.78
CA TYR A 22 -0.36 5.22 13.46
C TYR A 22 0.48 4.16 12.74
N VAL A 23 1.38 3.48 13.46
CA VAL A 23 2.13 2.32 12.93
C VAL A 23 1.19 1.21 12.48
N LEU A 24 0.22 0.82 13.32
CA LEU A 24 -0.76 -0.21 12.96
C LEU A 24 -1.59 0.19 11.74
N LEU A 25 -1.96 1.46 11.63
CA LEU A 25 -2.70 1.98 10.48
C LEU A 25 -1.87 1.88 9.20
N LEU A 26 -0.60 2.29 9.23
CA LEU A 26 0.30 2.20 8.06
C LEU A 26 0.54 0.75 7.63
N VAL A 27 0.74 -0.16 8.60
CA VAL A 27 0.89 -1.60 8.30
C VAL A 27 -0.39 -2.17 7.69
N THR A 28 -1.55 -1.83 8.25
CA THR A 28 -2.84 -2.27 7.71
C THR A 28 -3.06 -1.73 6.31
N LEU A 29 -2.74 -0.45 6.08
CA LEU A 29 -2.79 0.19 4.77
C LEU A 29 -1.98 -0.62 3.77
N LEU A 30 -0.70 -0.91 4.05
CA LEU A 30 0.20 -1.68 3.20
C LEU A 30 -0.34 -3.08 2.87
N VAL A 31 -0.88 -3.80 3.85
CA VAL A 31 -1.42 -5.14 3.61
C VAL A 31 -2.64 -5.08 2.67
N VAL A 32 -3.54 -4.12 2.89
CA VAL A 32 -4.76 -3.96 2.10
C VAL A 32 -4.44 -3.51 0.68
N THR A 33 -3.56 -2.51 0.52
CA THR A 33 -3.15 -1.98 -0.78
C THR A 33 -2.37 -3.01 -1.58
N LEU A 34 -1.46 -3.75 -0.95
CA LEU A 34 -0.70 -4.82 -1.61
C LEU A 34 -1.63 -5.94 -2.10
N ALA A 35 -2.60 -6.36 -1.26
CA ALA A 35 -3.59 -7.36 -1.65
C ALA A 35 -4.48 -6.86 -2.81
N ALA A 36 -4.87 -5.60 -2.80
CA ALA A 36 -5.64 -4.98 -3.89
C ALA A 36 -4.81 -4.85 -5.17
N CYS A 37 -3.54 -4.45 -5.05
CA CYS A 37 -2.57 -4.35 -6.13
C CYS A 37 -2.36 -5.71 -6.79
N TRP A 38 -2.12 -6.76 -6.00
CA TRP A 38 -1.98 -8.13 -6.48
C TRP A 38 -3.22 -8.61 -7.25
N ARG A 39 -4.41 -8.42 -6.68
CA ARG A 39 -5.69 -8.76 -7.34
C ARG A 39 -5.86 -8.02 -8.67
N ASN A 40 -5.51 -6.74 -8.73
CA ASN A 40 -5.57 -5.95 -9.96
C ASN A 40 -4.54 -6.42 -10.99
N ALA A 41 -3.29 -6.66 -10.58
CA ALA A 41 -2.23 -7.15 -11.46
C ALA A 41 -2.59 -8.50 -12.09
N VAL A 42 -3.10 -9.45 -11.29
CA VAL A 42 -3.59 -10.74 -11.79
C VAL A 42 -4.75 -10.55 -12.78
N THR A 43 -5.70 -9.67 -12.47
CA THR A 43 -6.84 -9.39 -13.36
C THR A 43 -6.37 -8.81 -14.70
N VAL A 44 -5.43 -7.87 -14.67
CA VAL A 44 -4.84 -7.24 -15.85
C VAL A 44 -4.10 -8.30 -16.68
N TYR A 45 -3.27 -9.12 -16.03
CA TYR A 45 -2.50 -10.19 -16.68
C TYR A 45 -3.40 -11.22 -17.35
N VAL A 46 -4.39 -11.75 -16.63
CA VAL A 46 -5.33 -12.74 -17.17
C VAL A 46 -6.13 -12.18 -18.34
N ARG A 47 -6.55 -10.91 -18.28
CA ARG A 47 -7.24 -10.26 -19.41
C ARG A 47 -6.31 -10.05 -20.59
N TRP A 48 -5.07 -9.66 -20.36
CA TRP A 48 -4.08 -9.51 -21.42
C TRP A 48 -3.79 -10.83 -22.14
N ASP A 49 -3.63 -11.91 -21.38
CA ASP A 49 -3.33 -13.25 -21.89
C ASP A 49 -4.55 -13.89 -22.60
N ARG A 50 -5.74 -13.84 -21.99
CA ARG A 50 -6.94 -14.51 -22.51
C ARG A 50 -7.74 -13.69 -23.52
N GLN A 51 -7.82 -12.37 -23.36
CA GLN A 51 -8.55 -11.46 -24.26
C GLN A 51 -7.55 -10.73 -25.16
N ARG A 52 -6.68 -11.49 -25.85
CA ARG A 52 -5.59 -10.98 -26.69
C ARG A 52 -5.92 -9.61 -27.32
N PRO A 53 -4.95 -8.69 -27.45
CA PRO A 53 -5.16 -7.38 -28.07
C PRO A 53 -5.78 -7.40 -29.48
N GLN A 54 -5.87 -8.56 -30.13
CA GLN A 54 -6.63 -8.77 -31.37
C GLN A 54 -8.15 -8.54 -31.23
N GLN A 55 -8.73 -8.62 -30.04
CA GLN A 55 -10.14 -8.29 -29.79
C GLN A 55 -10.36 -6.79 -29.53
N TRP A 56 -9.29 -6.03 -29.30
CA TRP A 56 -9.38 -4.59 -29.08
C TRP A 56 -9.33 -3.94 -30.46
N GLU A 57 -10.49 -3.49 -30.96
CA GLU A 57 -10.62 -2.94 -32.32
C GLU A 57 -9.66 -1.76 -32.59
N TYR A 58 -9.16 -1.08 -31.55
CA TYR A 58 -8.04 -0.14 -31.64
C TYR A 58 -7.50 0.32 -30.27
N LEU A 59 -8.37 0.34 -29.25
CA LEU A 59 -8.06 0.79 -27.90
C LEU A 59 -8.51 -0.23 -26.84
N PRO A 60 -7.71 -0.46 -25.77
CA PRO A 60 -8.20 -1.19 -24.61
C PRO A 60 -9.38 -0.46 -23.95
N PRO A 61 -10.30 -1.20 -23.31
CA PRO A 61 -11.39 -0.60 -22.54
C PRO A 61 -10.84 0.36 -21.47
N ALA A 62 -11.50 1.51 -21.27
CA ALA A 62 -11.08 2.51 -20.28
C ALA A 62 -10.93 1.92 -18.86
N GLY A 63 -11.78 0.96 -18.48
CA GLY A 63 -11.67 0.25 -17.21
C GLY A 63 -10.43 -0.63 -17.07
N TRP A 64 -9.84 -1.11 -18.18
CA TRP A 64 -8.55 -1.79 -18.16
C TRP A 64 -7.41 -0.80 -17.98
N LEU A 65 -7.43 0.32 -18.72
CA LEU A 65 -6.43 1.40 -18.58
C LEU A 65 -6.38 1.96 -17.16
N LEU A 66 -7.54 2.21 -16.55
CA LEU A 66 -7.62 2.72 -15.18
C LEU A 66 -7.03 1.73 -14.17
N ARG A 67 -7.24 0.42 -14.35
CA ARG A 67 -6.62 -0.60 -13.49
C ARG A 67 -5.11 -0.64 -13.64
N VAL A 68 -4.61 -0.54 -14.87
CA VAL A 68 -3.16 -0.49 -15.13
C VAL A 68 -2.55 0.77 -14.51
N ALA A 69 -3.18 1.93 -14.67
CA ALA A 69 -2.73 3.18 -14.08
C ALA A 69 -2.83 3.19 -12.53
N ALA A 70 -3.79 2.45 -11.96
CA ALA A 70 -3.92 2.33 -10.51
C ALA A 70 -2.75 1.56 -9.87
N ILE A 71 -2.10 0.62 -10.57
CA ILE A 71 -0.99 -0.17 -10.04
C ILE A 71 0.20 0.71 -9.59
N PRO A 72 0.81 1.55 -10.45
CA PRO A 72 1.93 2.41 -10.02
C PRO A 72 1.50 3.43 -8.97
N PHE A 73 0.24 3.90 -8.99
CA PHE A 73 -0.28 4.79 -7.95
C PHE A 73 -0.34 4.12 -6.58
N VAL A 74 -0.84 2.87 -6.52
CA VAL A 74 -0.86 2.08 -5.29
C VAL A 74 0.57 1.81 -4.80
N LEU A 75 1.49 1.43 -5.69
CA LEU A 75 2.89 1.22 -5.33
C LEU A 75 3.56 2.49 -4.80
N ALA A 76 3.21 3.67 -5.32
CA ALA A 76 3.70 4.94 -4.80
C ALA A 76 3.20 5.22 -3.38
N ILE A 77 1.93 4.93 -3.09
CA ILE A 77 1.36 5.01 -1.74
C ILE A 77 2.08 4.03 -0.80
N ASP A 78 2.34 2.81 -1.26
CA ASP A 78 3.04 1.79 -0.46
C ASP A 78 4.48 2.20 -0.15
N ALA A 79 5.20 2.74 -1.14
CA ALA A 79 6.54 3.26 -0.92
C ALA A 79 6.55 4.40 0.10
N TRP A 80 5.56 5.31 0.04
CA TRP A 80 5.41 6.38 1.01
C TRP A 80 5.08 5.85 2.42
N ALA A 81 4.15 4.90 2.53
CA ALA A 81 3.79 4.29 3.81
C ALA A 81 4.97 3.52 4.44
N LEU A 82 5.75 2.81 3.62
CA LEU A 82 6.98 2.16 4.06
C LEU A 82 8.02 3.17 4.54
N ALA A 83 8.23 4.27 3.81
CA ALA A 83 9.15 5.33 4.24
C ALA A 83 8.71 5.95 5.57
N ALA A 84 7.41 6.19 5.76
CA ALA A 84 6.87 6.69 7.02
C ALA A 84 7.09 5.70 8.18
N LEU A 85 6.91 4.40 7.95
CA LEU A 85 7.21 3.37 8.95
C LEU A 85 8.70 3.31 9.30
N VAL A 86 9.58 3.36 8.31
CA VAL A 86 11.04 3.37 8.52
C VAL A 86 11.45 4.60 9.32
N TRP A 87 10.89 5.77 9.00
CA TRP A 87 11.15 7.00 9.74
C TRP A 87 10.68 6.93 11.20
N LEU A 88 9.50 6.33 11.46
CA LEU A 88 8.97 6.19 12.82
C LEU A 88 9.72 5.17 13.67
N LEU A 89 10.22 4.08 13.06
CA LEU A 89 10.89 2.99 13.78
C LEU A 89 12.40 3.18 13.88
N GLY A 90 13.00 3.90 12.93
CA GLY A 90 14.43 4.19 12.89
C GLY A 90 14.81 5.57 13.43
N GLY A 91 13.82 6.43 13.70
CA GLY A 91 13.98 7.74 14.33
C GLY A 91 14.12 7.67 15.84
#